data_AF-A0A2E9Z6H3-F1
#
_entry.id   AF-A0A2E9Z6H3-F1
#
_cell.length_a   1.000
_cell.length_b   1.000
_cell.length_c   1.000
_cell.angle_alpha   90.00
_cell.angle_beta   90.00
_cell.angle_gamma   90.00
#
_symmetry.space_group_name_H-M   'P 1'
#
loop_
_entity.id
_entity.type
_entity.pdbx_description
1 polymer ?
#
loop_
_entity_poly.entity_id
_entity_poly.type
_entity_poly.pdbx_seq_one_letter_code
_entity_poly.pdbx_strand_id
1 'polypeptide(L)'
;MLPGDIEAPVERALALRYGEELQSDIVLAPHHGSTSSSSYAFIKRLQPTFVVFSTGYRNSFGHPAESIVSRYTEFGTETLTTFQTGMLSFHLLPGVRNPRVVSYRKQYPRYWR
;
A
#
# COMPACT_ATOMS: atom_id res chain seq x y z
N MET A 1 -3.54 -2.01 -7.61
CA MET A 1 -4.35 -0.77 -7.53
C MET A 1 -3.52 0.48 -7.26
N LEU A 2 -3.87 1.57 -7.96
CA LEU A 2 -3.35 2.93 -7.75
C LEU A 2 -4.54 3.88 -7.52
N PRO A 3 -5.11 3.91 -6.31
CA PRO A 3 -6.37 4.60 -6.04
C PRO A 3 -6.23 6.12 -5.89
N GLY A 4 -5.01 6.67 -5.86
CA GLY A 4 -4.77 8.08 -5.55
C GLY A 4 -5.25 8.43 -4.14
N ASP A 5 -5.78 9.63 -3.95
CA ASP A 5 -6.20 10.13 -2.63
C ASP A 5 -7.71 9.96 -2.37
N ILE A 6 -8.32 8.93 -2.96
CA ILE A 6 -9.71 8.61 -2.64
C ILE A 6 -9.85 8.24 -1.16
N GLU A 7 -11.01 8.55 -0.60
CA GLU A 7 -11.35 8.26 0.79
C GLU A 7 -12.43 7.18 0.89
N ALA A 8 -12.71 6.76 2.13
CA ALA A 8 -13.61 5.66 2.44
C ALA A 8 -14.98 5.66 1.73
N PRO A 9 -15.65 6.79 1.42
CA PRO A 9 -16.88 6.76 0.64
C PRO A 9 -16.70 6.22 -0.79
N VAL A 10 -15.66 6.67 -1.48
CA VAL A 10 -15.35 6.24 -2.86
C VAL A 10 -14.85 4.81 -2.87
N GLU A 11 -14.00 4.45 -1.92
CA GLU A 11 -13.53 3.08 -1.74
C GLU A 11 -14.67 2.07 -1.56
N ARG A 12 -15.67 2.41 -0.74
CA ARG A 12 -16.86 1.59 -0.55
C ARG A 12 -17.69 1.48 -1.82
N ALA A 13 -17.86 2.57 -2.55
CA ALA A 13 -18.56 2.56 -3.83
C ALA A 13 -17.84 1.67 -4.86
N LEU A 14 -16.51 1.74 -4.94
CA LEU A 14 -15.71 0.86 -5.79
C LEU A 14 -15.84 -0.60 -5.37
N ALA A 15 -15.73 -0.90 -4.07
CA ALA A 15 -15.84 -2.25 -3.52
C ALA A 15 -17.21 -2.89 -3.81
N LEU A 16 -18.28 -2.10 -3.78
CA LEU A 16 -19.62 -2.56 -4.13
C LEU A 16 -19.79 -2.75 -5.64
N ARG A 17 -19.24 -1.84 -6.44
CA ARG A 17 -19.40 -1.84 -7.90
C ARG A 17 -18.63 -2.96 -8.60
N TYR A 18 -17.40 -3.22 -8.15
CA TYR A 18 -16.46 -4.09 -8.87
C TYR A 18 -16.18 -5.41 -8.13
N GLY A 19 -16.47 -5.50 -6.82
CA GLY A 19 -16.32 -6.75 -6.08
C GLY A 19 -14.91 -7.36 -6.20
N GLU A 20 -14.84 -8.61 -6.68
CA GLU A 20 -13.59 -9.36 -6.86
C GLU A 20 -12.71 -8.85 -8.01
N GLU A 21 -13.25 -8.05 -8.93
CA GLU A 21 -12.45 -7.42 -9.99
C GLU A 21 -11.42 -6.41 -9.42
N LEU A 22 -11.57 -6.02 -8.15
CA LEU A 22 -10.60 -5.16 -7.48
C LEU A 22 -9.35 -5.89 -6.99
N GLN A 23 -9.31 -7.22 -7.03
CA GLN A 23 -8.13 -7.95 -6.54
C GLN A 23 -6.84 -7.40 -7.14
N SER A 24 -5.82 -7.19 -6.31
CA SER A 24 -4.58 -6.55 -6.71
C SER A 24 -3.43 -6.98 -5.81
N ASP A 25 -2.35 -7.50 -6.39
CA ASP A 25 -1.17 -7.91 -5.62
C ASP A 25 -0.48 -6.74 -4.91
N ILE A 26 -0.52 -5.54 -5.52
CA ILE A 26 0.12 -4.33 -5.02
C ILE A 26 -0.91 -3.20 -4.91
N VAL A 27 -0.91 -2.52 -3.77
CA VAL A 27 -1.72 -1.33 -3.53
C VAL A 27 -0.82 -0.17 -3.13
N LEU A 28 -0.94 0.97 -3.83
CA LEU A 28 -0.46 2.23 -3.27
C LEU A 28 -1.52 2.73 -2.29
N ALA A 29 -1.17 2.87 -1.01
CA ALA A 29 -2.12 3.21 0.04
C ALA A 29 -2.82 4.53 -0.30
N PRO A 30 -4.17 4.54 -0.39
CA PRO A 30 -4.88 5.75 -0.73
C PRO A 30 -4.62 6.85 0.29
N HIS A 31 -4.49 8.09 -0.18
CA HIS A 31 -4.25 9.26 0.65
C HIS A 31 -3.06 9.05 1.61
N HIS A 32 -2.00 8.42 1.09
CA HIS A 32 -0.77 8.11 1.82
C HIS A 32 -0.93 7.27 3.11
N GLY A 33 -2.10 6.64 3.32
CA GLY A 33 -2.44 5.97 4.57
C GLY A 33 -3.06 6.89 5.64
N SER A 34 -3.84 7.89 5.23
CA SER A 34 -4.69 8.69 6.10
C SER A 34 -5.77 7.86 6.81
N THR A 35 -6.19 8.28 8.01
CA THR A 35 -7.30 7.64 8.74
C THR A 35 -8.64 7.73 8.01
N SER A 36 -8.78 8.64 7.04
CA SER A 36 -9.96 8.77 6.17
C SER A 36 -10.01 7.72 5.05
N SER A 37 -8.94 6.95 4.84
CA SER A 37 -8.81 5.99 3.74
C SER A 37 -8.64 4.53 4.22
N SER A 38 -8.44 3.65 3.24
CA SER A 38 -8.16 2.22 3.37
C SER A 38 -9.21 1.48 4.19
N SER A 39 -10.49 1.73 3.92
CA SER A 39 -11.62 1.09 4.62
C SER A 39 -11.54 -0.45 4.58
N TYR A 40 -12.04 -1.11 5.61
CA TYR A 40 -12.06 -2.58 5.71
C TYR A 40 -12.69 -3.26 4.49
N ALA A 41 -13.80 -2.72 3.98
CA ALA A 41 -14.48 -3.25 2.81
C ALA A 41 -13.57 -3.21 1.56
N PHE A 42 -12.77 -2.16 1.42
CA PHE A 42 -11.85 -2.00 0.30
C PHE A 42 -10.67 -2.96 0.40
N ILE A 43 -9.97 -3.00 1.55
CA ILE A 43 -8.84 -3.93 1.76
C ILE A 43 -9.29 -5.38 1.56
N LYS A 44 -10.48 -5.74 2.07
CA LYS A 44 -11.04 -7.09 1.91
C LYS A 44 -11.27 -7.49 0.44
N ARG A 45 -11.63 -6.54 -0.44
CA ARG A 45 -11.80 -6.80 -1.88
C ARG A 45 -10.47 -6.80 -2.63
N LEU A 46 -9.54 -5.96 -2.21
CA LEU A 46 -8.22 -5.87 -2.83
C LEU A 46 -7.36 -7.12 -2.59
N GLN A 47 -7.43 -7.70 -1.39
CA GLN A 47 -6.58 -8.82 -0.93
C GLN A 47 -5.10 -8.68 -1.31
N PRO A 48 -4.43 -7.56 -0.96
CA PRO A 48 -3.10 -7.30 -1.47
C PRO A 48 -2.02 -8.07 -0.73
N THR A 49 -1.00 -8.49 -1.48
CA THR A 49 0.26 -9.00 -0.92
C THR A 49 1.09 -7.85 -0.36
N PHE A 50 1.15 -6.73 -1.08
CA PHE A 50 1.93 -5.55 -0.69
C PHE A 50 1.05 -4.30 -0.64
N VAL A 51 1.23 -3.51 0.41
CA VAL A 51 0.79 -2.11 0.46
C VAL A 51 2.00 -1.18 0.55
N VAL A 52 2.01 -0.15 -0.28
CA VAL A 52 3.05 0.88 -0.30
C VAL A 52 2.50 2.17 0.26
N PHE A 53 3.12 2.68 1.32
CA PHE A 53 2.88 4.02 1.86
C PHE A 53 3.91 5.00 1.27
N SER A 54 3.44 5.90 0.41
CA SER A 54 4.26 6.94 -0.22
C SER A 54 4.41 8.14 0.71
N THR A 55 5.08 7.96 1.84
CA THR A 55 5.28 9.02 2.85
C THR A 55 6.75 9.35 3.04
N GLY A 56 7.00 10.59 3.50
CA GLY A 56 8.30 11.08 3.92
C GLY A 56 8.61 10.78 5.38
N TYR A 57 9.89 10.84 5.75
CA TYR A 57 10.32 10.68 7.15
C TYR A 57 9.78 11.86 7.97
N ARG A 58 9.21 11.58 9.15
CA ARG A 58 8.58 12.60 10.02
C ARG A 58 7.56 13.47 9.26
N ASN A 59 6.72 12.83 8.45
CA ASN A 59 5.60 13.48 7.80
C ASN A 59 4.74 14.26 8.83
N SER A 60 4.54 15.57 8.61
CA SER A 60 3.75 16.45 9.49
C SER A 60 2.27 16.09 9.56
N PHE A 61 1.74 15.36 8.57
CA PHE A 61 0.36 14.86 8.57
C PHE A 61 0.19 13.58 9.41
N GLY A 62 1.28 13.00 9.91
CA GLY A 62 1.22 11.76 10.69
C GLY A 62 0.91 10.51 9.88
N HIS A 63 1.20 10.51 8.57
CA HIS A 63 0.96 9.36 7.69
C HIS A 63 2.22 8.48 7.50
N PRO A 64 2.06 7.15 7.37
CA PRO A 64 0.79 6.43 7.48
C PRO A 64 0.30 6.38 8.93
N ALA A 65 -1.01 6.50 9.12
CA ALA A 65 -1.58 6.36 10.45
C ALA A 65 -1.44 4.91 10.93
N GLU A 66 -1.07 4.71 12.19
CA GLU A 66 -0.85 3.37 12.76
C GLU A 66 -2.08 2.46 12.60
N SER A 67 -3.29 3.02 12.77
CA SER A 67 -4.54 2.28 12.57
C SER A 67 -4.73 1.76 11.14
N ILE A 68 -4.17 2.45 10.14
CA ILE A 68 -4.21 2.01 8.74
C ILE A 68 -3.17 0.90 8.51
N VAL A 69 -1.96 1.06 9.06
CA VAL A 69 -0.93 0.02 9.03
C VAL A 69 -1.46 -1.27 9.66
N SER A 70 -2.01 -1.19 10.87
CA SER A 70 -2.62 -2.32 11.58
C SER A 70 -3.70 -2.99 10.73
N ARG A 71 -4.58 -2.20 10.11
CA ARG A 71 -5.63 -2.73 9.25
C ARG A 71 -5.08 -3.54 8.09
N TYR A 72 -4.03 -3.09 7.39
CA TYR A 72 -3.43 -3.91 6.33
C TYR A 72 -2.77 -5.18 6.89
N THR A 73 -2.09 -5.09 8.03
CA THR A 73 -1.45 -6.26 8.66
C THR A 73 -2.46 -7.32 9.13
N GLU A 74 -3.66 -6.91 9.56
CA GLU A 74 -4.77 -7.82 9.91
C GLU A 74 -5.19 -8.71 8.72
N PHE A 75 -5.03 -8.23 7.48
CA PHE A 75 -5.30 -9.00 6.27
C PHE A 75 -4.08 -9.73 5.72
N GLY A 76 -2.97 -9.79 6.47
CA GLY A 76 -1.75 -10.48 6.05
C GLY A 76 -0.95 -9.74 4.97
N THR A 77 -1.21 -8.46 4.75
CA THR A 77 -0.51 -7.64 3.76
C THR A 77 0.85 -7.17 4.28
N GLU A 78 1.89 -7.30 3.47
CA GLU A 78 3.21 -6.73 3.77
C GLU A 78 3.20 -5.21 3.55
N THR A 79 3.59 -4.46 4.57
CA THR A 79 3.61 -3.00 4.55
C THR A 79 4.99 -2.46 4.20
N LEU A 80 5.08 -1.66 3.15
CA LEU A 80 6.31 -1.01 2.69
C LEU A 80 6.16 0.51 2.75
N THR A 81 7.19 1.22 3.22
CA THR A 81 7.14 2.70 3.28
C THR A 81 8.33 3.33 2.57
N THR A 82 8.07 4.28 1.68
CA THR A 82 9.10 4.91 0.83
C THR A 82 10.15 5.68 1.62
N PHE A 83 9.80 6.26 2.78
CA PHE A 83 10.81 6.92 3.62
C PHE A 83 11.82 5.95 4.23
N GLN A 84 11.55 4.64 4.27
CA GLN A 84 12.48 3.62 4.76
C GLN A 84 13.21 2.95 3.59
N THR A 85 12.48 2.62 2.53
CA THR A 85 12.97 1.81 1.41
C THR A 85 13.67 2.63 0.31
N GLY A 86 13.36 3.92 0.21
CA GLY A 86 13.60 4.68 -1.01
C GLY A 86 12.66 4.21 -2.13
N MET A 87 13.13 4.26 -3.37
CA MET A 87 12.41 3.71 -4.52
C MET A 87 12.17 2.20 -4.35
N LEU A 88 10.97 1.76 -4.73
CA LEU A 88 10.59 0.35 -4.80
C LEU A 88 10.40 -0.03 -6.28
N SER A 89 11.01 -1.11 -6.71
CA SER A 89 10.83 -1.70 -8.04
C SER A 89 10.11 -3.04 -7.91
N PHE A 90 8.95 -3.17 -8.55
CA PHE A 90 8.19 -4.42 -8.62
C PHE A 90 8.37 -5.06 -10.00
N HIS A 91 8.74 -6.34 -10.03
CA HIS A 91 8.91 -7.10 -11.25
C HIS A 91 7.66 -7.94 -11.48
N LEU A 92 6.86 -7.54 -12.46
CA LEU A 92 5.58 -8.19 -12.78
C LEU A 92 5.77 -9.19 -13.91
N LEU A 93 5.29 -10.42 -13.70
CA LEU A 93 5.26 -11.46 -14.72
C LEU A 93 3.81 -11.90 -14.93
N PRO A 94 3.36 -12.15 -16.18
CA PRO A 94 2.01 -12.60 -16.45
C PRO A 94 1.63 -13.84 -15.64
N GLY A 95 0.49 -13.81 -14.95
CA GLY A 95 -0.03 -14.93 -14.17
C GLY A 95 0.67 -15.21 -12.84
N VAL A 96 1.72 -14.45 -12.48
CA VAL A 96 2.45 -14.64 -11.22
C VAL A 96 1.94 -13.68 -10.16
N ARG A 97 1.36 -14.23 -9.09
CA ARG A 97 1.07 -13.49 -7.86
C ARG A 97 2.33 -13.32 -7.02
N ASN A 98 2.31 -12.38 -6.07
CA ASN A 98 3.44 -12.08 -5.18
C ASN A 98 4.71 -11.65 -5.94
N PRO A 99 4.65 -10.52 -6.67
CA PRO A 99 5.77 -10.08 -7.49
C PRO A 99 7.02 -9.80 -6.66
N ARG A 100 8.19 -10.04 -7.26
CA ARG A 100 9.47 -9.70 -6.62
C ARG A 100 9.56 -8.18 -6.46
N VAL A 101 9.88 -7.75 -5.24
CA VAL A 101 10.11 -6.35 -4.89
C VAL A 101 11.59 -6.10 -4.56
N VAL A 102 12.14 -5.00 -5.06
CA VAL A 102 13.50 -4.54 -4.76
C VAL A 102 13.43 -3.13 -4.21
N SER A 103 14.04 -2.88 -3.05
CA SER A 103 14.16 -1.53 -2.49
C SER A 103 15.54 -0.94 -2.76
N TYR A 104 15.57 0.30 -3.27
CA TYR A 104 16.80 1.00 -3.60
C TYR A 104 17.77 1.07 -2.42
N ARG A 105 17.31 1.38 -1.21
CA ARG A 105 18.22 1.52 -0.05
C ARG A 105 18.75 0.20 0.50
N LYS A 106 18.06 -0.93 0.27
CA LYS A 106 18.64 -2.26 0.56
C LYS A 106 19.67 -2.66 -0.50
N GLN A 107 19.43 -2.29 -1.75
CA GLN A 107 20.35 -2.60 -2.86
C GLN A 107 21.62 -1.74 -2.84
N TYR A 108 21.48 -0.47 -2.46
CA TYR A 108 22.56 0.52 -2.38
C TYR A 108 22.64 1.08 -0.95
N PRO A 109 23.09 0.28 0.03
CA PRO A 109 23.25 0.76 1.39
C PRO A 109 24.31 1.87 1.42
N ARG A 110 24.01 2.95 2.14
CA ARG A 110 25.01 3.99 2.40
C ARG A 110 26.11 3.41 3.28
N TYR A 111 27.36 3.71 2.95
CA TYR A 111 28.52 3.26 3.73
C TYR A 111 28.62 3.93 5.12
N TRP A 112 27.96 5.08 5.32
CA TRP A 112 27.83 5.76 6.61
C TRP A 112 26.37 5.78 7.07
N ARG A 113 26.15 5.63 8.39
CA ARG A 113 24.86 5.74 9.06
C ARG A 113 24.94 6.72 10.21
#